data_AF-A0A821JL13-F1
#
_entry.id   AF-A0A821JL13-F1
#
_cell.length_a   1.000
_cell.length_b   1.000
_cell.length_c   1.000
_cell.angle_alpha   90.00
_cell.angle_beta   90.00
_cell.angle_gamma   90.00
#
_symmetry.space_group_name_H-M   'P 1'
#
loop_
_entity.id
_entity.type
_entity.pdbx_description
1 polymer ?
#
loop_
_entity_poly.entity_id
_entity_poly.type
_entity_poly.pdbx_seq_one_letter_code
_entity_poly.pdbx_strand_id
1 'polypeptide(L)'
;MHQYVFPSQLQQRNSKKFTSTIALLDKQRFDAAAIEFIVDDGHTLGIFRRSGMQKFLATIIPGYHGPSRKTVRKHSDKLYQHHRTSLRDSMKKIPFIALTIDLWLNSRRTHFLAI
;
A
#
# COMPACT_ATOMS: atom_id res chain seq x y z
N MET A 1 -21.91 16.87 -24.04
CA MET A 1 -21.97 16.25 -22.70
C MET A 1 -22.30 14.78 -22.88
N HIS A 2 -21.31 13.89 -22.85
CA HIS A 2 -21.57 12.44 -22.88
C HIS A 2 -21.87 11.97 -21.45
N GLN A 3 -23.10 11.55 -21.21
CA GLN A 3 -23.50 10.86 -19.97
C GLN A 3 -22.85 9.47 -19.93
N TYR A 4 -21.92 9.28 -19.01
CA TYR A 4 -21.44 7.95 -18.64
C TYR A 4 -22.54 7.24 -17.84
N VAL A 5 -23.22 6.29 -18.48
CA VAL A 5 -24.19 5.40 -17.83
C VAL A 5 -23.41 4.27 -17.16
N PHE A 6 -23.40 4.23 -15.83
CA PHE A 6 -22.95 3.06 -15.07
C PHE A 6 -24.01 1.97 -15.16
N PRO A 7 -23.68 0.72 -15.57
CA PRO A 7 -24.61 -0.38 -15.45
C PRO A 7 -24.97 -0.61 -13.98
N SER A 8 -26.24 -0.34 -13.66
CA SER A 8 -26.85 -0.55 -12.36
C SER A 8 -27.07 -2.04 -12.07
N GLN A 9 -26.47 -2.51 -10.97
CA GLN A 9 -27.07 -3.43 -9.99
C GLN A 9 -27.63 -4.80 -10.42
N LEU A 10 -27.03 -5.54 -11.36
CA LEU A 10 -27.49 -6.92 -11.63
C LEU A 10 -26.40 -7.99 -11.81
N GLN A 11 -25.19 -7.83 -11.25
CA GLN A 11 -24.12 -8.80 -11.53
C GLN A 11 -23.19 -9.25 -10.40
N GLN A 12 -23.61 -9.25 -9.14
CA GLN A 12 -22.84 -9.94 -8.08
C GLN A 12 -23.71 -10.75 -7.09
N ARG A 13 -24.65 -11.54 -7.62
CA ARG A 13 -25.10 -12.79 -6.97
C ARG A 13 -24.34 -13.95 -7.61
N ASN A 14 -23.06 -14.08 -7.27
CA ASN A 14 -22.29 -15.32 -7.41
C ASN A 14 -20.91 -15.09 -6.78
N SER A 15 -20.89 -15.11 -5.44
CA SER A 15 -19.68 -15.38 -4.65
C SER A 15 -19.27 -16.85 -4.86
N LYS A 16 -18.90 -17.20 -6.09
CA LYS A 16 -18.31 -18.50 -6.36
C LYS A 16 -16.86 -18.43 -5.87
N LYS A 17 -16.70 -19.05 -4.71
CA LYS A 17 -15.48 -19.57 -4.10
C LYS A 17 -14.30 -19.51 -5.06
N PHE A 18 -13.32 -18.71 -4.67
CA PHE A 18 -11.95 -18.72 -5.17
C PHE A 18 -11.52 -20.18 -5.40
N THR A 19 -11.45 -20.58 -6.67
CA THR A 19 -11.21 -21.97 -7.06
C THR A 19 -9.79 -22.35 -6.67
N SER A 20 -9.71 -23.15 -5.60
CA SER A 20 -8.66 -24.06 -5.15
C SER A 20 -7.23 -23.88 -5.69
N THR A 21 -6.34 -23.59 -4.75
CA THR A 21 -4.89 -23.91 -4.73
C THR A 21 -3.94 -22.97 -5.50
N ILE A 22 -4.20 -22.61 -6.77
CA ILE A 22 -3.38 -21.58 -7.48
C ILE A 22 -3.51 -20.21 -6.80
N ALA A 23 -4.69 -20.01 -6.24
CA ALA A 23 -5.20 -18.80 -5.64
C ALA A 23 -4.41 -18.31 -4.38
N LEU A 24 -3.75 -19.20 -3.62
CA LEU A 24 -3.06 -18.82 -2.38
C LEU A 24 -1.62 -18.35 -2.62
N LEU A 25 -0.89 -19.01 -3.52
CA LEU A 25 0.49 -18.64 -3.89
C LEU A 25 0.50 -17.30 -4.62
N ASP A 26 -0.46 -17.10 -5.53
CA ASP A 26 -0.63 -15.83 -6.22
C ASP A 26 -1.00 -14.70 -5.26
N LYS A 27 -1.80 -14.98 -4.22
CA LYS A 27 -2.17 -13.97 -3.22
C LYS A 27 -0.96 -13.41 -2.48
N GLN A 28 -0.01 -14.25 -2.06
CA GLN A 28 1.19 -13.76 -1.36
C GLN A 28 2.03 -12.87 -2.27
N ARG A 29 2.18 -13.27 -3.53
CA ARG A 29 2.90 -12.50 -4.56
C ARG A 29 2.21 -11.16 -4.83
N PHE A 30 0.89 -11.15 -4.99
CA PHE A 30 0.12 -9.92 -5.17
C PHE A 30 0.18 -9.02 -3.94
N ASP A 31 0.10 -9.59 -2.73
CA ASP A 31 0.23 -8.80 -1.50
C ASP A 31 1.62 -8.19 -1.37
N ALA A 32 2.69 -8.90 -1.74
CA ALA A 32 4.06 -8.36 -1.75
C ALA A 32 4.18 -7.17 -2.71
N ALA A 33 3.77 -7.35 -3.97
CA ALA A 33 3.79 -6.28 -4.97
C ALA A 33 2.91 -5.08 -4.57
N ALA A 34 1.75 -5.35 -3.95
CA ALA A 34 0.86 -4.31 -3.42
C ALA A 34 1.50 -3.52 -2.27
N ILE A 35 2.33 -4.18 -1.44
CA ILE A 35 3.05 -3.52 -0.35
C ILE A 35 4.22 -2.68 -0.89
N GLU A 36 4.98 -3.20 -1.87
CA GLU A 36 6.03 -2.45 -2.56
C GLU A 36 5.46 -1.17 -3.19
N PHE A 37 4.36 -1.29 -3.96
CA PHE A 37 3.60 -0.15 -4.49
C PHE A 37 3.22 0.88 -3.41
N ILE A 38 2.81 0.44 -2.22
CA ILE A 38 2.49 1.37 -1.14
C ILE A 38 3.73 2.13 -0.65
N VAL A 39 4.86 1.43 -0.52
CA VAL A 39 6.10 1.98 0.03
C VAL A 39 6.78 2.90 -0.98
N ASP A 40 6.97 2.43 -2.20
CA ASP A 40 7.74 3.12 -3.23
C ASP A 40 7.01 4.35 -3.76
N ASP A 41 5.69 4.29 -3.92
CA ASP A 41 4.87 5.40 -4.42
C ASP A 41 4.25 6.25 -3.29
N GLY A 42 4.54 5.94 -2.02
CA GLY A 42 4.08 6.72 -0.87
C GLY A 42 2.56 6.73 -0.68
N HIS A 43 1.86 5.65 -1.02
CA HIS A 43 0.42 5.57 -0.89
C HIS A 43 -0.07 5.29 0.54
N THR A 44 -1.33 5.63 0.83
CA THR A 44 -1.92 5.31 2.13
C THR A 44 -2.09 3.80 2.31
N LEU A 45 -1.86 3.27 3.53
CA LEU A 45 -2.01 1.83 3.86
C LEU A 45 -3.42 1.25 3.56
N GLY A 46 -4.42 2.13 3.42
CA GLY A 46 -5.80 1.76 3.10
C GLY A 46 -6.16 1.88 1.62
N ILE A 47 -5.22 2.16 0.72
CA ILE A 47 -5.49 2.45 -0.69
C ILE A 47 -6.29 1.33 -1.35
N PHE A 48 -5.94 0.07 -1.07
CA PHE A 48 -6.64 -1.09 -1.61
C PHE A 48 -8.08 -1.21 -1.12
N ARG A 49 -8.47 -0.59 0.00
CA ARG A 49 -9.85 -0.63 0.50
C ARG A 49 -10.73 0.48 -0.07
N ARG A 50 -10.19 1.38 -0.90
CA ARG A 50 -10.99 2.43 -1.57
C ARG A 50 -11.89 1.80 -2.64
N SER A 51 -13.10 2.34 -2.79
CA SER A 51 -14.12 1.79 -3.70
C SER A 51 -13.65 1.73 -5.16
N GLY A 52 -12.95 2.76 -5.65
CA GLY A 52 -12.38 2.77 -7.01
C GLY A 52 -11.34 1.68 -7.22
N MET A 53 -10.44 1.49 -6.23
CA MET A 53 -9.41 0.45 -6.30
C MET A 53 -10.02 -0.97 -6.22
N GLN A 54 -11.03 -1.17 -5.38
CA GLN A 54 -11.76 -2.45 -5.31
C GLN A 54 -12.44 -2.79 -6.63
N LYS A 55 -13.04 -1.81 -7.31
CA LYS A 55 -13.62 -2.00 -8.65
C LYS A 55 -12.55 -2.41 -9.66
N PHE A 56 -11.41 -1.70 -9.68
CA PHE A 56 -10.29 -2.01 -10.56
C PHE A 56 -9.74 -3.43 -10.34
N LEU A 57 -9.47 -3.80 -9.08
CA LEU A 57 -8.97 -5.13 -8.73
C LEU A 57 -9.96 -6.24 -9.10
N ALA A 58 -11.26 -6.03 -8.88
CA ALA A 58 -12.28 -7.03 -9.23
C ALA A 58 -12.33 -7.30 -10.74
N THR A 59 -11.98 -6.32 -11.59
CA THR A 59 -11.91 -6.48 -13.04
C THR A 59 -10.68 -7.28 -13.48
N ILE A 60 -9.52 -7.06 -12.85
CA ILE A 60 -8.25 -7.68 -13.28
C ILE A 60 -8.02 -9.03 -12.61
N ILE A 61 -8.32 -9.12 -11.31
CA ILE A 61 -8.08 -10.31 -10.48
C ILE A 61 -9.34 -10.58 -9.66
N PRO A 62 -10.36 -11.26 -10.23
CA PRO A 62 -11.61 -11.54 -9.54
C PRO A 62 -11.38 -12.24 -8.20
N GLY A 63 -11.98 -11.69 -7.13
CA GLY A 63 -11.87 -12.21 -5.77
C GLY A 63 -10.64 -11.74 -4.98
N TYR A 64 -9.67 -11.07 -5.61
CA TYR A 64 -8.58 -10.43 -4.89
C TYR A 64 -8.98 -9.03 -4.40
N HIS A 65 -8.77 -8.77 -3.11
CA HIS A 65 -9.18 -7.52 -2.48
C HIS A 65 -7.98 -6.66 -2.06
N GLY A 66 -6.74 -7.10 -2.27
CA GLY A 66 -5.57 -6.42 -1.73
C GLY A 66 -5.30 -6.74 -0.25
N PRO A 67 -4.07 -6.46 0.23
CA PRO A 67 -3.68 -6.71 1.60
C PRO A 67 -4.50 -5.87 2.59
N SER A 68 -4.70 -6.39 3.80
CA SER A 68 -5.32 -5.62 4.88
C SER A 68 -4.32 -4.58 5.43
N ARG A 69 -4.81 -3.50 6.05
CA ARG A 69 -3.94 -2.53 6.75
C ARG A 69 -2.99 -3.20 7.75
N LYS A 70 -3.47 -4.22 8.46
CA LYS A 70 -2.66 -5.02 9.40
C LYS A 70 -1.55 -5.79 8.68
N THR A 71 -1.87 -6.36 7.52
CA THR A 71 -0.90 -7.08 6.66
C THR A 71 0.17 -6.14 6.12
N VAL A 72 -0.25 -4.97 5.60
CA VAL A 72 0.67 -3.95 5.10
C VAL A 72 1.61 -3.52 6.22
N ARG A 73 1.08 -3.11 7.38
CA ARG A 73 1.91 -2.68 8.53
C ARG A 73 2.94 -3.74 8.93
N LYS A 74 2.53 -5.00 9.07
CA LYS A 74 3.43 -6.10 9.44
C LYS A 74 4.59 -6.30 8.45
N HIS A 75 4.35 -6.09 7.15
CA HIS A 75 5.39 -6.21 6.13
C HIS A 75 6.23 -4.93 6.00
N SER A 76 5.62 -3.75 6.14
CA SER A 76 6.32 -2.47 6.15
C SER A 76 7.39 -2.43 7.23
N ASP A 77 7.14 -3.01 8.41
CA ASP A 77 8.16 -3.10 9.48
C ASP A 77 9.41 -3.89 9.03
N LYS A 78 9.23 -4.96 8.25
CA LYS A 78 10.35 -5.75 7.71
C LYS A 78 11.12 -5.00 6.63
N LEU A 79 10.39 -4.39 5.69
CA LEU A 79 10.98 -3.56 4.64
C LEU A 79 11.75 -2.38 5.24
N TYR A 80 11.18 -1.73 6.26
CA TYR A 80 11.85 -0.67 6.99
C TYR A 80 13.19 -1.13 7.58
N GLN A 81 13.27 -2.30 8.22
CA GLN A 81 14.54 -2.80 8.74
C GLN A 81 15.56 -3.07 7.64
N HIS A 82 15.12 -3.57 6.48
CA HIS A 82 15.98 -3.77 5.32
C HIS A 82 16.55 -2.43 4.81
N HIS A 83 15.69 -1.44 4.51
CA HIS A 83 16.11 -0.12 4.04
C HIS A 83 16.98 0.62 5.06
N ARG A 84 16.64 0.54 6.35
CA ARG A 84 17.42 1.12 7.45
C ARG A 84 18.84 0.55 7.49
N THR A 85 18.98 -0.77 7.35
CA THR A 85 20.29 -1.43 7.38
C THR A 85 21.12 -1.01 6.16
N SER A 86 20.52 -1.04 4.97
CA SER A 86 21.18 -0.58 3.72
C SER A 86 21.61 0.89 3.80
N LEU A 87 20.73 1.76 4.29
CA LEU A 87 21.03 3.19 4.49
C LEU A 87 22.16 3.38 5.50
N ARG A 88 22.14 2.67 6.63
CA ARG A 88 23.19 2.72 7.65
C ARG A 88 24.55 2.35 7.07
N ASP A 89 24.61 1.29 6.27
CA ASP A 89 25.88 0.84 5.66
C ASP A 89 26.37 1.79 4.57
N SER A 90 25.45 2.43 3.84
CA SER A 90 25.78 3.50 2.88
C SER A 90 26.30 4.75 3.59
N MET A 91 25.65 5.17 4.68
CA MET A 91 26.02 6.33 5.49
C MET A 91 27.44 6.25 6.06
N LYS A 92 27.93 5.06 6.42
CA LYS A 92 29.32 4.86 6.90
C LYS A 92 30.37 5.32 5.89
N LYS A 93 30.03 5.40 4.60
CA LYS A 93 30.93 5.76 3.51
C LYS A 93 30.82 7.25 3.12
N ILE A 94 29.88 7.99 3.71
CA ILE A 94 29.59 9.38 3.34
C ILE A 94 30.47 10.31 4.20
N PRO A 95 31.38 11.12 3.61
CA PRO A 95 32.31 11.95 4.37
C PRO A 95 31.66 13.21 4.97
N PHE A 96 30.59 13.71 4.36
CA PHE A 96 29.89 14.91 4.79
C PHE A 96 28.38 14.72 4.67
N ILE A 97 27.63 15.13 5.69
CA ILE A 97 26.17 15.01 5.73
C ILE A 97 25.60 16.40 6.02
N ALA A 98 24.65 16.82 5.20
CA ALA A 98 23.79 17.97 5.49
C ALA A 98 22.42 17.43 5.94
N LEU A 99 21.90 17.96 7.04
CA LEU A 99 20.57 17.63 7.55
C LEU A 99 19.70 18.88 7.47
N THR A 100 18.52 18.73 6.89
CA THR A 100 17.46 19.74 6.96
C THR A 100 16.54 19.38 8.11
N ILE A 101 16.38 20.29 9.05
CA ILE A 101 15.51 20.09 10.21
C ILE A 101 14.32 21.03 10.06
N ASP A 102 13.12 20.48 10.09
CA ASP A 102 11.88 21.26 10.06
C ASP A 102 11.16 21.14 11.41
N LEU A 103 10.76 22.29 11.96
CA LEU A 103 10.02 22.39 13.20
C LEU A 103 8.73 23.16 12.95
N TRP A 104 7.60 22.53 13.24
CA TRP A 104 6.31 23.20 13.14
C TRP A 104 5.37 22.82 14.26
N LEU A 105 4.42 23.72 14.52
CA LEU A 105 3.32 23.53 15.46
C LEU A 105 2.04 23.28 14.66
N ASN A 106 1.30 22.22 14.97
CA ASN A 106 -0.02 22.06 14.37
C ASN A 106 -1.10 22.87 15.10
N SER A 107 -2.30 22.93 14.53
CA SER A 107 -3.48 23.59 15.12
C SER A 107 -3.92 23.00 16.47
N ARG A 108 -3.46 21.78 16.81
CA ARG A 108 -3.71 21.11 18.10
C ARG A 108 -2.59 21.36 19.12
N ARG A 109 -1.70 22.33 18.86
CA ARG A 109 -0.53 22.67 19.70
C ARG A 109 0.45 21.51 19.91
N THR A 110 0.49 20.55 18.98
CA THR A 110 1.50 19.50 18.93
C THR A 110 2.70 20.00 18.13
N HIS A 111 3.88 19.95 18.74
CA HIS A 111 5.14 20.27 18.09
C HIS A 111 5.64 19.06 17.31
N PHE A 112 6.10 19.27 16.09
CA PHE A 112 6.71 18.26 15.24
C PHE A 112 8.15 18.65 14.94
N LEU A 113 8.98 17.62 14.82
CA LEU A 113 10.37 17.72 14.39
C LEU A 113 10.55 16.70 13.27
N ALA A 114 10.82 17.17 12.06
CA ALA A 114 11.26 16.33 10.95
C ALA A 114 12.76 16.48 10.75
N ILE A 115 13.43 15.36 10.54
CA ILE A 115 14.87 15.22 10.30
C ILE A 115 15.03 14.28 9.10
#